data_AF-A0A1V1P349-F1
#
_entry.id   AF-A0A1V1P349-F1
#
_cell.length_a   1.000
_cell.length_b   1.000
_cell.length_c   1.000
_cell.angle_alpha   90.00
_cell.angle_beta   90.00
_cell.angle_gamma   90.00
#
_symmetry.space_group_name_H-M   'P 1'
#
loop_
_entity.id
_entity.type
_entity.pdbx_description
1 polymer ?
#
loop_
_entity_poly.entity_id
_entity_poly.type
_entity_poly.pdbx_seq_one_letter_code
_entity_poly.pdbx_strand_id
1 'polypeptide(L)'
;MCDKDTEPIQLKRVGMRKMGLEYTSDPAITHHLAKFLKNHTDADIGYPTAVLFNGGVMKSLALRKRTLQAISSWHTSSGQIRELTNQNYDLAVARGAAYYGMARHGKGIRIRAGLNKTYYIGIEPSLPAVPGMTMPVKFLCVAPFGMEEGTDEEISEQNFGLIVGEQVKFDLYASNTRKKDGIGSFAEIDTEPSDISPVTSMETQLDLDNDSTGKVIPINLQVTATEIGTLELWCVSHDHDQKWKLAFNVRQDRNG
;
A
#
# COMPACT_ATOMS: atom_id res chain seq x y z
N MET A 1 7.23 -18.89 -24.06
CA MET A 1 6.42 -18.27 -23.00
C MET A 1 7.28 -18.32 -21.75
N CYS A 2 7.23 -17.32 -20.87
CA CYS A 2 7.96 -17.43 -19.61
C CYS A 2 7.22 -18.39 -18.65
N ASP A 3 7.96 -18.96 -17.70
CA ASP A 3 7.41 -19.83 -16.67
C ASP A 3 6.59 -19.02 -15.63
N LYS A 4 5.70 -19.69 -14.88
CA LYS A 4 4.88 -19.08 -13.82
C LYS A 4 5.74 -18.49 -12.70
N ASP A 5 6.93 -19.05 -12.48
CA ASP A 5 7.84 -18.63 -11.42
C ASP A 5 8.86 -17.58 -11.91
N THR A 6 8.70 -17.08 -13.14
CA THR A 6 9.60 -16.07 -13.71
C THR A 6 9.46 -14.74 -12.98
N GLU A 7 10.60 -14.18 -12.56
CA GLU A 7 10.70 -12.87 -11.95
C GLU A 7 11.18 -11.81 -12.96
N PRO A 8 10.76 -10.54 -12.84
CA PRO A 8 11.28 -9.44 -13.66
C PRO A 8 12.80 -9.27 -13.51
N ILE A 9 13.45 -9.04 -14.64
CA ILE A 9 14.91 -8.82 -14.70
C ILE A 9 15.23 -7.45 -14.09
N GLN A 10 15.93 -7.46 -12.96
CA GLN A 10 16.51 -6.26 -12.37
C GLN A 10 17.90 -6.01 -12.97
N LEU A 11 18.07 -4.89 -13.69
CA LEU A 11 19.39 -4.43 -14.10
C LEU A 11 20.12 -3.83 -12.91
N LYS A 12 21.40 -4.16 -12.73
CA LYS A 12 22.27 -3.52 -11.72
C LYS A 12 22.21 -2.01 -11.90
N ARG A 13 21.97 -1.27 -10.80
CA ARG A 13 21.94 0.20 -10.80
C ARG A 13 23.33 0.71 -11.23
N VAL A 14 23.42 1.32 -12.42
CA VAL A 14 24.62 2.01 -12.89
C VAL A 14 24.64 3.41 -12.27
N GLY A 15 25.79 3.88 -11.78
CA GLY A 15 25.94 5.12 -11.01
C GLY A 15 25.57 6.42 -11.73
N MET A 16 25.25 6.38 -13.02
CA MET A 16 24.77 7.53 -13.80
C MET A 16 23.54 7.12 -14.62
N ARG A 17 22.43 7.84 -14.44
CA ARG A 17 21.20 7.73 -15.27
C ARG A 17 20.88 9.09 -15.90
N LYS A 18 20.38 9.06 -17.13
CA LYS A 18 19.77 10.26 -17.75
C LYS A 18 18.52 10.65 -16.95
N MET A 19 18.31 11.94 -16.73
CA MET A 19 17.04 12.48 -16.25
C MET A 19 15.93 12.08 -17.25
N GLY A 20 14.92 11.37 -16.76
CA GLY A 20 13.81 10.88 -17.56
C GLY A 20 12.84 10.09 -16.69
N LEU A 21 11.71 9.69 -17.27
CA LEU A 21 10.71 8.87 -16.58
C LEU A 21 11.32 7.53 -16.15
N GLU A 22 10.97 7.08 -14.94
CA GLU A 22 11.41 5.79 -14.41
C GLU A 22 10.69 4.64 -15.14
N TYR A 23 11.23 4.24 -16.29
CA TYR A 23 10.76 3.04 -16.98
C TYR A 23 11.28 1.78 -16.28
N THR A 24 10.45 0.73 -16.27
CA THR A 24 10.85 -0.60 -15.81
C THR A 24 12.04 -1.11 -16.62
N SER A 25 12.98 -1.79 -15.95
CA SER A 25 14.17 -2.36 -16.61
C SER A 25 13.84 -3.56 -17.49
N ASP A 26 12.80 -4.31 -17.13
CA ASP A 26 12.36 -5.48 -17.87
C ASP A 26 11.14 -5.14 -18.73
N PRO A 27 11.27 -5.11 -20.07
CA PRO A 27 10.17 -4.82 -20.98
C PRO A 27 9.18 -5.98 -21.12
N ALA A 28 9.49 -7.18 -20.64
CA ALA A 28 8.63 -8.34 -20.75
C ALA A 28 7.46 -8.24 -19.76
N ILE A 29 6.32 -7.72 -20.22
CA ILE A 29 5.07 -7.61 -19.44
C ILE A 29 4.69 -8.94 -18.79
N THR A 30 4.98 -10.07 -19.44
CA THR A 30 4.68 -11.40 -18.91
C THR A 30 5.48 -11.78 -17.66
N HIS A 31 6.71 -11.27 -17.48
CA HIS A 31 7.47 -11.51 -16.24
C HIS A 31 6.83 -10.78 -15.06
N HIS A 32 6.42 -9.53 -15.27
CA HIS A 32 5.70 -8.74 -14.25
C HIS A 32 4.34 -9.35 -13.92
N LEU A 33 3.62 -9.86 -14.93
CA LEU A 33 2.34 -10.51 -14.74
C LEU A 33 2.48 -11.85 -13.99
N ALA A 34 3.51 -12.64 -14.29
CA ALA A 34 3.80 -13.89 -13.57
C ALA A 34 4.05 -13.62 -12.08
N LYS A 35 4.96 -12.67 -11.77
CA LYS A 35 5.21 -12.20 -10.39
C LYS A 35 3.94 -11.68 -9.72
N PHE A 36 3.15 -10.88 -10.42
CA PHE A 36 1.90 -10.34 -9.88
C PHE A 36 0.96 -11.46 -9.46
N LEU A 37 0.70 -12.43 -10.34
CA LEU A 37 -0.19 -13.54 -10.02
C LEU A 37 0.38 -14.39 -8.89
N LYS A 38 1.66 -14.74 -8.91
CA LYS A 38 2.35 -15.46 -7.83
C LYS A 38 2.14 -14.80 -6.45
N ASN A 39 2.19 -13.47 -6.38
CA ASN A 39 2.01 -12.74 -5.12
C ASN A 39 0.53 -12.57 -4.70
N HIS A 40 -0.40 -12.69 -5.64
CA HIS A 40 -1.82 -12.36 -5.41
C HIS A 40 -2.76 -13.55 -5.51
N THR A 41 -2.28 -14.74 -5.88
CA THR A 41 -3.05 -15.98 -5.89
C THR A 41 -2.56 -16.92 -4.80
N ASP A 42 -3.48 -17.40 -3.96
CA ASP A 42 -3.26 -18.42 -2.96
C ASP A 42 -4.51 -19.31 -2.87
N ALA A 43 -4.55 -20.24 -1.91
CA ALA A 43 -5.70 -21.13 -1.74
C ALA A 43 -7.01 -20.39 -1.38
N ASP A 44 -6.91 -19.22 -0.75
CA ASP A 44 -8.06 -18.44 -0.28
C ASP A 44 -8.63 -17.56 -1.41
N ILE A 45 -7.75 -16.94 -2.23
CA ILE A 45 -8.14 -16.02 -3.32
C ILE A 45 -8.40 -16.76 -4.63
N GLY A 46 -7.70 -17.88 -4.86
CA GLY A 46 -7.76 -18.64 -6.10
C GLY A 46 -7.04 -17.99 -7.28
N TYR A 47 -7.05 -18.69 -8.41
CA TYR A 47 -6.46 -18.24 -9.67
C TYR A 47 -7.51 -17.51 -10.54
N PRO A 48 -7.14 -16.49 -11.33
CA PRO A 48 -8.09 -15.79 -12.18
C PRO A 48 -8.88 -16.74 -13.09
N THR A 49 -10.17 -16.46 -13.27
CA THR A 49 -11.04 -17.19 -14.21
C THR A 49 -11.41 -16.36 -15.43
N ALA A 50 -11.22 -15.04 -15.36
CA ALA A 50 -11.53 -14.11 -16.43
C ALA A 50 -10.58 -12.90 -16.42
N VAL A 51 -10.44 -12.25 -17.58
CA VAL A 51 -9.64 -11.03 -17.75
C VAL A 51 -10.45 -9.98 -18.51
N LEU A 52 -10.55 -8.78 -17.95
CA LEU A 52 -11.05 -7.59 -18.63
C LEU A 52 -9.88 -6.74 -19.10
N PHE A 53 -9.78 -6.54 -20.42
CA PHE A 53 -8.74 -5.68 -20.99
C PHE A 53 -9.23 -4.25 -21.13
N ASN A 54 -8.37 -3.29 -20.77
CA ASN A 54 -8.58 -1.84 -20.87
C ASN A 54 -7.37 -1.17 -21.54
N GLY A 55 -7.58 0.03 -22.08
CA GLY A 55 -6.54 0.86 -22.69
C GLY A 55 -6.27 0.56 -24.16
N GLY A 56 -5.82 1.59 -24.90
CA GLY A 56 -5.67 1.53 -26.36
C GLY A 56 -4.72 0.44 -26.88
N VAL A 57 -3.66 0.12 -26.13
CA VAL A 57 -2.73 -0.99 -26.46
C VAL A 57 -3.47 -2.32 -26.58
N MET A 58 -4.46 -2.54 -25.71
CA MET A 58 -5.23 -3.78 -25.65
C MET A 58 -6.31 -3.88 -26.73
N LYS A 59 -6.43 -2.91 -27.65
CA LYS A 59 -7.20 -3.10 -28.90
C LYS A 59 -6.61 -4.20 -29.78
N SER A 60 -5.31 -4.45 -29.68
CA SER A 60 -4.63 -5.52 -30.43
C SER A 60 -5.09 -6.91 -29.97
N LEU A 61 -5.79 -7.62 -30.85
CA LEU A 61 -6.20 -9.01 -30.61
C LEU A 61 -4.99 -9.93 -30.36
N ALA A 62 -3.87 -9.69 -31.05
CA ALA A 62 -2.66 -10.49 -30.89
C ALA A 62 -2.10 -10.39 -29.46
N LEU A 63 -2.07 -9.17 -28.90
CA LEU A 63 -1.62 -8.96 -27.52
C LEU A 63 -2.57 -9.62 -26.53
N ARG A 64 -3.90 -9.42 -26.67
CA ARG A 64 -4.89 -10.03 -25.77
C ARG A 64 -4.81 -11.55 -25.78
N LYS A 65 -4.77 -12.18 -26.96
CA LYS A 65 -4.62 -13.63 -27.10
C LYS A 65 -3.33 -14.13 -26.45
N ARG A 66 -2.21 -13.42 -26.65
CA ARG A 66 -0.93 -13.81 -26.06
C ARG A 66 -0.95 -13.73 -24.53
N THR A 67 -1.57 -12.69 -23.97
CA THR A 67 -1.73 -12.54 -22.51
C THR A 67 -2.61 -13.65 -21.93
N LEU A 68 -3.76 -13.94 -22.55
CA LEU A 68 -4.65 -15.03 -22.11
C LEU A 68 -3.96 -16.39 -22.18
N GLN A 69 -3.18 -16.64 -23.23
CA GLN A 69 -2.37 -17.87 -23.36
C GLN A 69 -1.34 -17.99 -22.24
N ALA A 70 -0.63 -16.91 -21.91
CA ALA A 70 0.34 -16.89 -20.82
C ALA A 70 -0.31 -17.23 -19.48
N ILE A 71 -1.39 -16.52 -19.11
CA ILE A 71 -2.12 -16.76 -17.86
C ILE A 71 -2.67 -18.20 -17.82
N SER A 72 -3.29 -18.67 -18.90
CA SER A 72 -3.83 -20.04 -18.96
C SER A 72 -2.74 -21.11 -18.82
N SER A 73 -1.53 -20.85 -19.32
CA SER A 73 -0.42 -21.81 -19.25
C SER A 73 0.15 -22.00 -17.83
N TRP A 74 0.00 -21.00 -16.96
CA TRP A 74 0.54 -21.05 -15.60
C TRP A 74 -0.36 -21.79 -14.61
N HIS A 75 -1.62 -22.03 -14.96
CA HIS A 75 -2.58 -22.74 -14.11
C HIS A 75 -3.52 -23.64 -14.91
N THR A 76 -3.04 -24.84 -15.23
CA THR A 76 -3.74 -25.84 -16.04
C THR A 76 -5.05 -26.35 -15.41
N SER A 77 -5.19 -26.25 -14.09
CA SER A 77 -6.37 -26.75 -13.35
C SER A 77 -7.62 -25.86 -13.49
N SER A 78 -7.48 -24.60 -13.92
CA SER A 78 -8.60 -23.62 -13.95
C SER A 78 -9.34 -23.55 -15.29
N GLY A 79 -8.96 -24.38 -16.26
CA GLY A 79 -9.48 -24.28 -17.62
C GLY A 79 -9.02 -23.01 -18.35
N GLN A 80 -9.65 -22.71 -19.49
CA GLN A 80 -9.29 -21.55 -20.30
C GLN A 80 -9.77 -20.25 -19.65
N ILE A 81 -8.87 -19.28 -19.50
CA ILE A 81 -9.20 -17.95 -18.97
C ILE A 81 -10.14 -17.23 -19.94
N ARG A 82 -11.30 -16.77 -19.43
CA ARG A 82 -12.31 -16.09 -20.23
C ARG A 82 -11.98 -14.61 -20.46
N GLU A 83 -12.01 -14.17 -21.72
CA GLU A 83 -11.98 -12.73 -22.01
C GLU A 83 -13.35 -12.12 -21.72
N LEU A 84 -13.40 -11.09 -20.85
CA LEU A 84 -14.59 -10.29 -20.64
C LEU A 84 -14.72 -9.26 -21.75
N THR A 85 -15.91 -9.16 -22.34
CA THR A 85 -16.19 -8.23 -23.42
C THR A 85 -16.16 -6.79 -22.92
N ASN A 86 -15.39 -5.95 -23.62
CA ASN A 86 -15.35 -4.51 -23.40
C ASN A 86 -15.83 -3.80 -24.67
N GLN A 87 -16.81 -2.90 -24.54
CA GLN A 87 -17.36 -2.17 -25.69
C GLN A 87 -16.36 -1.18 -26.28
N ASN A 88 -15.51 -0.57 -25.45
CA ASN A 88 -14.51 0.39 -25.91
C ASN A 88 -13.34 0.43 -24.93
N TYR A 89 -12.19 -0.09 -25.37
CA TYR A 89 -10.98 -0.17 -24.56
C TYR A 89 -10.46 1.20 -24.10
N ASP A 90 -10.61 2.26 -24.90
CA ASP A 90 -10.13 3.61 -24.54
C ASP A 90 -11.02 4.27 -23.49
N LEU A 91 -12.33 4.05 -23.57
CA LEU A 91 -13.32 4.71 -22.71
C LEU A 91 -13.64 3.91 -21.44
N ALA A 92 -13.17 2.67 -21.32
CA ALA A 92 -13.54 1.77 -20.23
C ALA A 92 -13.31 2.38 -18.84
N VAL A 93 -12.15 3.01 -18.64
CA VAL A 93 -11.78 3.67 -17.37
C VAL A 93 -12.68 4.88 -17.10
N ALA A 94 -12.85 5.76 -18.09
CA ALA A 94 -13.68 6.97 -17.96
C ALA A 94 -15.15 6.63 -17.68
N ARG A 95 -15.68 5.57 -18.31
CA ARG A 95 -17.04 5.05 -18.05
C ARG A 95 -17.17 4.52 -16.62
N GLY A 96 -16.18 3.75 -16.15
CA GLY A 96 -16.15 3.28 -14.77
C GLY A 96 -16.14 4.43 -13.76
N ALA A 97 -15.33 5.46 -14.01
CA ALA A 97 -15.27 6.65 -13.17
C ALA A 97 -16.59 7.44 -13.16
N ALA A 98 -17.21 7.65 -14.32
CA ALA A 98 -18.51 8.32 -14.41
C ALA A 98 -19.63 7.54 -13.71
N TYR A 99 -19.64 6.21 -13.88
CA TYR A 99 -20.57 5.33 -13.17
C TYR A 99 -20.36 5.38 -11.66
N TYR A 100 -19.11 5.33 -11.19
CA TYR A 100 -18.78 5.48 -9.77
C TYR A 100 -19.28 6.82 -9.21
N GLY A 101 -19.09 7.92 -9.94
CA GLY A 101 -19.65 9.22 -9.56
C GLY A 101 -21.18 9.22 -9.41
N MET A 102 -21.90 8.55 -10.32
CA MET A 102 -23.36 8.40 -10.18
C MET A 102 -23.75 7.51 -8.99
N ALA A 103 -23.04 6.39 -8.78
CA ALA A 103 -23.26 5.50 -7.64
C ALA A 103 -23.05 6.21 -6.30
N ARG A 104 -22.09 7.15 -6.21
CA ARG A 104 -21.90 8.01 -5.02
C ARG A 104 -23.10 8.90 -4.72
N HIS A 105 -23.86 9.30 -5.73
CA HIS A 105 -25.12 10.03 -5.58
C HIS A 105 -26.35 9.13 -5.41
N GLY A 106 -26.15 7.85 -5.07
CA GLY A 106 -27.23 6.87 -4.90
C GLY A 106 -27.84 6.37 -6.22
N LYS A 107 -27.23 6.72 -7.37
CA LYS A 107 -27.71 6.32 -8.70
C LYS A 107 -26.86 5.19 -9.26
N GLY A 108 -27.06 3.99 -8.73
CA GLY A 108 -26.39 2.78 -9.16
C GLY A 108 -25.88 1.93 -8.00
N ILE A 109 -25.24 0.82 -8.33
CA ILE A 109 -24.62 -0.08 -7.35
C ILE A 109 -23.22 0.46 -7.02
N ARG A 110 -23.00 0.80 -5.75
CA ARG A 110 -21.66 1.16 -5.24
C ARG A 110 -20.88 -0.12 -4.93
N ILE A 111 -19.75 -0.29 -5.59
CA ILE A 111 -18.76 -1.32 -5.26
C ILE A 111 -17.76 -0.67 -4.31
N ARG A 112 -17.54 -1.28 -3.15
CA ARG A 112 -16.47 -0.89 -2.22
C ARG A 112 -15.25 -1.73 -2.55
N ALA A 113 -14.08 -1.10 -2.67
CA ALA A 113 -12.82 -1.80 -2.74
C ALA A 113 -12.06 -1.52 -1.44
N GLY A 114 -11.63 -2.58 -0.75
CA GLY A 114 -10.73 -2.41 0.39
C GLY A 114 -9.31 -2.05 -0.05
N LEU A 115 -8.46 -1.66 0.89
CA LEU A 115 -7.04 -1.43 0.64
C LEU A 115 -6.39 -2.66 0.00
N ASN A 116 -5.49 -2.44 -0.97
CA ASN A 116 -4.76 -3.50 -1.66
C ASN A 116 -3.38 -3.80 -1.06
N LYS A 117 -3.06 -3.17 0.06
CA LYS A 117 -1.80 -3.32 0.81
C LYS A 117 -2.10 -3.24 2.30
N THR A 118 -1.19 -3.79 3.08
CA THR A 118 -1.14 -3.53 4.52
C THR A 118 -0.14 -2.41 4.78
N TYR A 119 -0.54 -1.44 5.59
CA TYR A 119 0.27 -0.27 5.93
C TYR A 119 0.71 -0.31 7.39
N TYR A 120 1.93 0.16 7.63
CA TYR A 120 2.57 0.13 8.94
C TYR A 120 3.20 1.47 9.29
N ILE A 121 3.26 1.76 10.59
CA ILE A 121 4.13 2.80 11.14
C ILE A 121 5.37 2.12 11.74
N GLY A 122 6.55 2.65 11.43
CA GLY A 122 7.81 2.26 12.07
C GLY A 122 7.90 2.83 13.49
N ILE A 123 8.22 1.97 14.45
CA ILE A 123 8.34 2.30 15.87
C ILE A 123 9.71 1.88 16.36
N GLU A 124 10.45 2.83 16.90
CA GLU A 124 11.72 2.57 17.55
C GLU A 124 11.47 2.04 18.97
N PRO A 125 11.99 0.85 19.33
CA PRO A 125 11.82 0.29 20.66
C PRO A 125 12.68 1.05 21.67
N SER A 126 12.17 1.21 22.89
CA SER A 126 12.91 1.79 24.03
C SER A 126 13.95 0.82 24.60
N LEU A 127 14.92 0.41 23.77
CA LEU A 127 16.05 -0.44 24.18
C LEU A 127 17.30 0.42 24.40
N PRO A 128 18.20 0.05 25.34
CA PRO A 128 19.47 0.74 25.49
C PRO A 128 20.26 0.70 24.18
N ALA A 129 20.75 1.86 23.74
CA ALA A 129 21.58 1.94 22.55
C ALA A 129 22.89 1.16 22.78
N VAL A 130 23.13 0.14 21.96
CA VAL A 130 24.37 -0.64 21.97
C VAL A 130 25.28 -0.12 20.85
N PRO A 131 26.52 0.33 21.15
CA PRO A 131 27.44 0.81 20.13
C PRO A 131 27.67 -0.22 19.01
N GLY A 132 27.50 0.19 17.76
CA GLY A 132 27.70 -0.67 16.58
C GLY A 132 26.49 -1.51 16.17
N MET A 133 25.36 -1.44 16.89
CA MET A 133 24.09 -2.06 16.50
C MET A 133 23.05 -0.99 16.12
N THR A 134 22.48 -1.12 14.93
CA THR A 134 21.29 -0.36 14.55
C THR A 134 20.09 -0.87 15.34
N MET A 135 19.35 0.03 15.99
CA MET A 135 18.13 -0.37 16.70
C MET A 135 17.14 -0.98 15.70
N PRO A 136 16.53 -2.13 16.04
CA PRO A 136 15.56 -2.76 15.15
C PRO A 136 14.28 -1.93 15.14
N VAL A 137 13.79 -1.55 13.96
CA VAL A 137 12.48 -0.92 13.80
C VAL A 137 11.39 -1.99 13.92
N LYS A 138 10.38 -1.75 14.76
CA LYS A 138 9.16 -2.55 14.80
C LYS A 138 8.10 -1.92 13.91
N PHE A 139 7.25 -2.74 13.27
CA PHE A 139 6.24 -2.25 12.34
C PHE A 139 4.84 -2.49 12.91
N LEU A 140 4.16 -1.44 13.32
CA LEU A 140 2.78 -1.50 13.80
C LEU A 140 1.83 -1.41 12.61
N CYS A 141 0.98 -2.42 12.41
CA CYS A 141 -0.07 -2.40 11.38
C CYS A 141 -1.11 -1.33 11.72
N VAL A 142 -1.21 -0.32 10.86
CA VAL A 142 -2.18 0.77 11.01
C VAL A 142 -3.34 0.67 10.03
N ALA A 143 -3.18 0.00 8.89
CA ALA A 143 -4.29 -0.22 7.97
C ALA A 143 -4.15 -1.60 7.31
N PRO A 144 -4.97 -2.59 7.68
CA PRO A 144 -4.86 -3.95 7.16
C PRO A 144 -5.30 -4.04 5.69
N PHE A 145 -4.80 -5.04 4.98
CA PHE A 145 -5.30 -5.41 3.66
C PHE A 145 -6.82 -5.63 3.71
N GLY A 146 -7.54 -5.07 2.74
CA GLY A 146 -8.99 -5.19 2.65
C GLY A 146 -9.77 -4.24 3.55
N MET A 147 -9.11 -3.38 4.36
CA MET A 147 -9.80 -2.33 5.13
C MET A 147 -10.70 -1.51 4.20
N GLU A 148 -12.00 -1.46 4.50
CA GLU A 148 -12.99 -0.81 3.63
C GLU A 148 -12.81 0.72 3.60
N GLU A 149 -13.16 1.31 2.46
CA GLU A 149 -13.30 2.77 2.34
C GLU A 149 -14.32 3.30 3.35
N GLY A 150 -13.97 4.40 4.01
CA GLY A 150 -14.80 5.06 5.03
C GLY A 150 -14.71 4.41 6.41
N THR A 151 -13.95 3.33 6.57
CA THR A 151 -13.66 2.77 7.90
C THR A 151 -12.75 3.71 8.67
N ASP A 152 -13.13 3.94 9.91
CA ASP A 152 -12.40 4.74 10.90
C ASP A 152 -12.10 3.82 12.09
N GLU A 153 -10.81 3.57 12.33
CA GLU A 153 -10.35 2.64 13.37
C GLU A 153 -9.39 3.34 14.30
N GLU A 154 -9.46 2.99 15.58
CA GLU A 154 -8.59 3.50 16.63
C GLU A 154 -7.75 2.37 17.23
N ILE A 155 -6.45 2.60 17.34
CA ILE A 155 -5.48 1.69 17.93
C ILE A 155 -5.24 2.16 19.37
N SER A 156 -6.04 1.62 20.30
CA SER A 156 -6.01 1.98 21.71
C SER A 156 -5.18 1.05 22.59
N GLU A 157 -4.79 -0.13 22.07
CA GLU A 157 -4.05 -1.14 22.84
C GLU A 157 -2.57 -0.78 23.05
N GLN A 158 -2.10 0.27 22.36
CA GLN A 158 -0.71 0.70 22.39
C GLN A 158 -0.58 2.02 23.14
N ASN A 159 0.32 2.08 24.12
CA ASN A 159 0.60 3.29 24.88
C ASN A 159 1.63 4.15 24.14
N PHE A 160 1.16 5.00 23.22
CA PHE A 160 2.02 5.98 22.55
C PHE A 160 2.02 7.31 23.31
N GLY A 161 3.15 8.02 23.23
CA GLY A 161 3.33 9.34 23.82
C GLY A 161 3.85 10.32 22.78
N LEU A 162 3.26 11.51 22.73
CA LEU A 162 3.70 12.61 21.86
C LEU A 162 4.29 13.74 22.73
N ILE A 163 5.47 14.24 22.39
CA ILE A 163 6.13 15.32 23.14
C ILE A 163 5.59 16.67 22.66
N VAL A 164 5.13 17.51 23.59
CA VAL A 164 4.63 18.86 23.31
C VAL A 164 5.77 19.78 22.88
N GLY A 165 5.57 20.51 21.78
CA GLY A 165 6.52 21.48 21.24
C GLY A 165 7.65 20.89 20.40
N GLU A 166 7.69 19.57 20.23
CA GLU A 166 8.64 18.90 19.34
C GLU A 166 7.94 18.45 18.05
N GLN A 167 8.66 18.57 16.92
CA GLN A 167 8.22 18.00 15.66
C GLN A 167 8.51 16.51 15.66
N VAL A 168 7.46 15.70 15.58
CA VAL A 168 7.55 14.24 15.62
C VAL A 168 7.37 13.69 14.22
N LYS A 169 8.27 12.77 13.84
CA LYS A 169 8.30 12.12 12.54
C LYS A 169 7.84 10.67 12.65
N PHE A 170 6.98 10.26 11.72
CA PHE A 170 6.46 8.91 11.57
C PHE A 170 6.78 8.38 10.17
N ASP A 171 7.53 7.28 10.09
CA ASP A 171 7.81 6.63 8.82
C ASP A 171 6.69 5.62 8.50
N LEU A 172 6.03 5.83 7.36
CA LEU A 172 4.99 4.96 6.83
C LEU A 172 5.61 3.91 5.92
N TYR A 173 5.22 2.66 6.11
CA TYR A 173 5.64 1.51 5.33
C TYR A 173 4.43 0.78 4.77
N ALA A 174 4.66 -0.05 3.75
CA ALA A 174 3.63 -0.93 3.19
C ALA A 174 4.19 -2.27 2.74
N SER A 175 3.34 -3.29 2.81
CA SER A 175 3.55 -4.61 2.20
C SER A 175 2.42 -4.95 1.23
N ASN A 176 2.78 -5.61 0.13
CA ASN A 176 1.82 -6.15 -0.85
C ASN A 176 1.48 -7.63 -0.59
N THR A 177 2.15 -8.28 0.36
CA THR A 177 2.11 -9.73 0.58
C THR A 177 1.55 -10.09 1.95
N ARG A 178 1.69 -9.22 2.96
CA ARG A 178 1.17 -9.43 4.32
C ARG A 178 -0.32 -9.16 4.45
N LYS A 179 -1.16 -10.01 3.84
CA LYS A 179 -2.62 -9.82 3.81
C LYS A 179 -3.37 -10.20 5.09
N LYS A 180 -2.68 -10.81 6.07
CA LYS A 180 -3.29 -11.40 7.28
C LYS A 180 -2.98 -10.63 8.57
N ASP A 181 -2.13 -9.60 8.50
CA ASP A 181 -1.81 -8.78 9.67
C ASP A 181 -3.02 -7.94 10.06
N GLY A 182 -3.40 -8.01 11.33
CA GLY A 182 -4.53 -7.26 11.89
C GLY A 182 -4.13 -5.84 12.31
N ILE A 183 -5.11 -4.94 12.40
CA ILE A 183 -4.88 -3.59 12.93
C ILE A 183 -4.32 -3.64 14.35
N GLY A 184 -3.37 -2.76 14.68
CA GLY A 184 -2.74 -2.68 16.00
C GLY A 184 -1.72 -3.78 16.31
N SER A 185 -1.59 -4.79 15.44
CA SER A 185 -0.60 -5.86 15.59
C SER A 185 0.78 -5.42 15.10
N PHE A 186 1.84 -5.95 15.70
CA PHE A 186 3.20 -5.78 15.19
C PHE A 186 3.52 -6.86 14.16
N ALA A 187 4.13 -6.47 13.04
CA ALA A 187 4.56 -7.44 12.03
C ALA A 187 5.65 -8.36 12.59
N GLU A 188 5.43 -9.66 12.48
CA GLU A 188 6.45 -10.68 12.73
C GLU A 188 7.42 -10.70 11.55
N ILE A 189 8.64 -10.22 11.78
CA ILE A 189 9.73 -10.22 10.80
C ILE A 189 10.69 -11.32 11.19
N ASP A 190 10.50 -12.48 10.58
CA ASP A 190 11.32 -13.66 10.85
C ASP A 190 12.61 -13.70 10.02
N THR A 191 12.67 -12.98 8.89
CA THR A 191 13.80 -13.03 7.95
C THR A 191 14.01 -11.72 7.18
N GLU A 192 15.27 -11.35 6.97
CA GLU A 192 15.67 -10.36 5.96
C GLU A 192 15.77 -11.01 4.56
N PRO A 193 15.32 -10.36 3.48
CA PRO A 193 14.75 -9.01 3.43
C PRO A 193 13.29 -8.98 3.91
N SER A 194 12.95 -7.97 4.73
CA SER A 194 11.55 -7.69 5.07
C SER A 194 10.71 -7.40 3.81
N ASP A 195 9.51 -7.95 3.75
CA ASP A 195 8.54 -7.65 2.67
C ASP A 195 7.77 -6.34 2.91
N ILE A 196 8.22 -5.57 3.90
CA ILE A 196 7.74 -4.24 4.26
C ILE A 196 8.72 -3.21 3.69
N SER A 197 8.19 -2.29 2.89
CA SER A 197 8.98 -1.27 2.20
C SER A 197 8.54 0.14 2.61
N PRO A 198 9.48 1.11 2.74
CA PRO A 198 9.15 2.48 3.06
C PRO A 198 8.31 3.12 1.96
N VAL A 199 7.28 3.88 2.36
CA VAL A 199 6.37 4.61 1.47
C VAL A 199 6.67 6.10 1.52
N THR A 200 6.65 6.68 2.72
CA THR A 200 6.82 8.11 2.95
C THR A 200 7.06 8.40 4.43
N SER A 201 7.41 9.63 4.75
CA SER A 201 7.51 10.13 6.13
C SER A 201 6.43 11.18 6.36
N MET A 202 5.80 11.12 7.52
CA MET A 202 4.76 12.06 7.97
C MET A 202 5.23 12.75 9.24
N GLU A 203 4.78 13.98 9.44
CA GLU A 203 5.17 14.79 10.60
C GLU A 203 3.95 15.44 11.22
N THR A 204 4.03 15.68 12.53
CA THR A 204 3.10 16.52 13.27
C THR A 204 3.87 17.25 14.36
N GLN A 205 3.38 18.42 14.74
CA GLN A 205 3.87 19.16 15.90
C GLN A 205 2.70 19.44 16.83
N LEU A 206 2.96 19.23 18.11
CA LEU A 206 1.99 19.39 19.17
C LEU A 206 2.13 20.77 19.80
N ASP A 207 1.32 21.73 19.34
CA ASP A 207 1.35 23.11 19.85
C ASP A 207 0.26 23.31 20.92
N LEU A 208 0.67 23.19 22.18
CA LEU A 208 -0.15 23.53 23.35
C LEU A 208 0.46 24.73 24.08
N ASP A 209 -0.29 25.32 25.02
CA ASP A 209 0.17 26.46 25.81
C ASP A 209 1.58 26.24 26.36
N ASN A 210 2.40 27.30 26.37
CA ASN A 210 3.86 27.26 26.63
C ASN A 210 4.25 26.49 27.91
N ASP A 211 3.38 26.45 28.92
CA ASP A 211 3.59 25.73 30.20
C ASP A 211 3.57 24.19 30.06
N SER A 212 3.27 23.68 28.88
CA SER A 212 3.20 22.25 28.56
C SER A 212 4.36 21.74 27.72
N THR A 213 5.24 22.63 27.24
CA THR A 213 6.40 22.28 26.41
C THR A 213 7.26 21.22 27.08
N GLY A 214 7.61 20.16 26.34
CA GLY A 214 8.42 19.04 26.83
C GLY A 214 7.65 17.99 27.64
N LYS A 215 6.34 18.17 27.89
CA LYS A 215 5.49 17.12 28.48
C LYS A 215 5.18 16.05 27.44
N VAL A 216 5.04 14.80 27.89
CA VAL A 216 4.56 13.68 27.07
C VAL A 216 3.05 13.55 27.26
N ILE A 217 2.30 13.61 26.16
CA ILE A 217 0.85 13.38 26.17
C ILE A 217 0.57 11.98 25.65
N PRO A 218 -0.16 11.14 26.40
CA PRO A 218 -0.57 9.83 25.93
C PRO A 218 -1.60 9.97 24.81
N ILE A 219 -1.38 9.23 23.72
CA ILE A 219 -2.20 9.29 22.52
C ILE A 219 -2.57 7.89 22.02
N ASN A 220 -3.69 7.81 21.32
CA ASN A 220 -4.04 6.71 20.44
C ASN A 220 -3.77 7.11 18.99
N LEU A 221 -3.54 6.12 18.14
CA LEU A 221 -3.47 6.32 16.70
C LEU A 221 -4.82 6.01 16.09
N GLN A 222 -5.34 6.94 15.30
CA GLN A 222 -6.57 6.75 14.54
C GLN A 222 -6.27 6.80 13.06
N VAL A 223 -6.87 5.89 12.30
CA VAL A 223 -6.64 5.73 10.87
C VAL A 223 -7.95 5.69 10.11
N THR A 224 -8.01 6.43 9.00
CA THR A 224 -9.17 6.46 8.13
C THR A 224 -8.75 6.14 6.70
N ALA A 225 -9.36 5.08 6.15
CA ALA A 225 -9.22 4.76 4.73
C ALA A 225 -10.19 5.60 3.91
N THR A 226 -9.69 6.56 3.14
CA THR A 226 -10.54 7.44 2.34
C THR A 226 -11.05 6.76 1.07
N GLU A 227 -12.16 7.25 0.53
CA GLU A 227 -12.78 6.76 -0.71
C GLU A 227 -11.90 6.94 -1.97
N ILE A 228 -10.84 7.76 -1.90
CA ILE A 228 -9.88 7.96 -3.00
C ILE A 228 -8.63 7.08 -2.87
N GLY A 229 -8.62 6.14 -1.91
CA GLY A 229 -7.49 5.23 -1.68
C GLY A 229 -6.30 5.88 -0.98
N THR A 230 -6.51 7.01 -0.29
CA THR A 230 -5.53 7.61 0.62
C THR A 230 -5.80 7.22 2.06
N LEU A 231 -4.76 7.15 2.89
CA LEU A 231 -4.87 6.99 4.34
C LEU A 231 -4.76 8.36 5.01
N GLU A 232 -5.63 8.61 5.97
CA GLU A 232 -5.46 9.68 6.94
C GLU A 232 -5.08 9.07 8.28
N LEU A 233 -4.04 9.61 8.91
CA LEU A 233 -3.56 9.18 10.21
C LEU A 233 -3.63 10.35 11.18
N TRP A 234 -4.04 10.06 12.40
CA TRP A 234 -4.25 11.04 13.44
C TRP A 234 -3.72 10.54 14.77
N CYS A 235 -3.15 11.45 15.55
CA CYS A 235 -2.91 11.25 16.96
C CYS A 235 -4.10 11.81 17.72
N VAL A 236 -4.71 11.03 18.60
CA VAL A 236 -5.87 11.43 19.42
C VAL A 236 -5.45 11.34 20.88
N SER A 237 -5.65 12.40 21.66
CA SER A 237 -5.38 12.34 23.10
C SER A 237 -6.31 11.33 23.79
N HIS A 238 -5.85 10.71 24.87
CA HIS A 238 -6.66 9.72 25.62
C HIS A 238 -7.94 10.31 26.23
N ASP A 239 -7.96 11.61 26.50
CA ASP A 239 -9.16 12.33 26.93
C ASP A 239 -10.09 12.72 25.76
N HIS A 240 -9.67 12.45 24.52
CA HIS A 240 -10.34 12.79 23.26
C HIS A 240 -10.65 14.27 23.04
N ASP A 241 -10.09 15.16 23.85
CA ASP A 241 -10.30 16.61 23.71
C ASP A 241 -9.51 17.18 22.53
N GLN A 242 -8.48 16.47 22.06
CA GLN A 242 -7.54 16.97 21.06
C GLN A 242 -7.15 15.90 20.04
N LYS A 243 -7.01 16.32 18.79
CA LYS A 243 -6.68 15.45 17.66
C LYS A 243 -5.77 16.16 16.67
N TRP A 244 -4.69 15.51 16.27
CA TRP A 244 -3.64 16.06 15.41
C TRP A 244 -3.44 15.20 14.17
N LYS A 245 -3.51 15.83 12.99
CA LYS A 245 -3.34 15.12 11.72
C LYS A 245 -1.85 14.91 11.44
N LEU A 246 -1.47 13.67 11.12
CA LEU A 246 -0.15 13.42 10.55
C LEU A 246 -0.14 13.88 9.08
N ALA A 247 0.73 14.83 8.76
CA ALA A 247 0.84 15.40 7.41
C ALA A 247 2.09 14.88 6.69
N PHE A 248 1.99 14.64 5.39
CA PHE A 248 3.13 14.21 4.59
C PHE A 248 4.23 15.28 4.54
N ASN A 249 5.49 14.88 4.72
CA ASN A 249 6.60 15.77 4.45
C ASN A 249 6.88 15.82 2.94
N VAL A 250 6.60 16.97 2.32
CA VAL A 250 6.88 17.25 0.90
C VAL A 250 8.32 17.69 0.63
N ARG A 251 9.10 17.98 1.68
CA ARG A 251 10.53 18.26 1.58
C ARG A 251 11.28 16.97 1.86
N GLN A 252 11.67 16.26 0.80
CA GLN A 252 12.74 15.27 0.95
C GLN A 252 13.99 16.01 1.39
N ASP A 253 14.42 15.78 2.64
CA ASP A 253 15.77 16.13 3.04
C ASP A 253 16.73 15.37 2.12
N ARG A 254 17.36 16.12 1.22
CA ARG A 254 18.50 15.65 0.43
C ARG A 254 19.67 15.49 1.40
N ASN A 255 19.67 14.41 2.17
CA ASN A 255 20.85 13.94 2.87
C ASN A 255 21.42 12.75 2.10
N GLY A 256 22.52 13.03 1.42
CA GLY A 256 23.30 12.14 0.56
C GLY A 256 24.10 12.95 -0.45
#